data_AF-A0A934DGN2-F1
#
_entry.id   AF-A0A934DGN2-F1
#
_cell.length_a   1.000
_cell.length_b   1.000
_cell.length_c   1.000
_cell.angle_alpha   90.00
_cell.angle_beta   90.00
_cell.angle_gamma   90.00
#
_symmetry.space_group_name_H-M   'P 1'
#
loop_
_entity.id
_entity.type
_entity.pdbx_description
1 polymer ?
#
loop_
_entity_poly.entity_id
_entity_poly.type
_entity_poly.pdbx_seq_one_letter_code
_entity_poly.pdbx_strand_id
1 'polypeptide(L)'
;MDDRQVFDTPIAGYGEKELGRHSYTKGAWSLYVLYRLVGEKSFALIIRNMLKEFTERGINFSEFQKLSERATKRNLDKFFKEWVYGTESSQLLVDKIPIADIMRRYGP
;
A
#
# COMPACT_ATOMS: atom_id res chain seq x y z
N MET A 1 1.88 -23.62 7.89
CA MET A 1 1.14 -22.63 7.06
C MET A 1 1.79 -22.63 5.70
N ASP A 2 1.00 -22.64 4.64
CA ASP A 2 1.51 -22.68 3.26
C ASP A 2 1.93 -21.27 2.84
N ASP A 3 3.23 -21.02 2.74
CA ASP A 3 3.79 -19.73 2.33
C ASP A 3 3.23 -19.27 0.96
N ARG A 4 2.76 -20.21 0.11
CA ARG A 4 2.12 -19.91 -1.18
C ARG A 4 0.89 -19.02 -1.04
N GLN A 5 0.09 -19.22 0.01
CA GLN A 5 -1.14 -18.45 0.19
C GLN A 5 -0.86 -16.96 0.41
N VAL A 6 0.27 -16.61 1.02
CA VAL A 6 0.68 -15.21 1.26
C VAL A 6 1.06 -14.51 -0.04
N PHE A 7 1.70 -15.24 -0.95
CA PHE A 7 2.12 -14.72 -2.24
C PHE A 7 0.93 -14.46 -3.16
N ASP A 8 -0.06 -15.35 -3.13
CA ASP A 8 -1.25 -15.31 -3.99
C ASP A 8 -2.41 -14.49 -3.42
N THR A 9 -2.29 -13.99 -2.17
CA THR A 9 -3.32 -13.16 -1.55
C THR A 9 -2.93 -11.67 -1.60
N PRO A 10 -3.76 -10.80 -2.20
CA PRO A 10 -3.59 -9.35 -2.08
C PRO A 10 -3.71 -8.87 -0.63
N ILE A 11 -3.10 -7.73 -0.29
CA ILE A 11 -3.21 -7.15 1.07
C ILE A 11 -4.68 -6.96 1.46
N ALA A 12 -5.53 -6.56 0.52
CA ALA A 12 -6.96 -6.39 0.75
C ALA A 12 -7.68 -7.65 1.26
N GLY A 13 -7.16 -8.85 0.95
CA GLY A 13 -7.73 -10.14 1.35
C GLY A 13 -7.11 -10.74 2.62
N TYR A 14 -6.11 -10.11 3.24
CA TYR A 14 -5.41 -10.69 4.40
C TYR A 14 -6.31 -10.91 5.62
N GLY A 15 -7.29 -10.03 5.84
CA GLY A 15 -8.25 -10.20 6.93
C GLY A 15 -9.10 -11.46 6.78
N GLU A 16 -9.60 -11.71 5.57
CA GLU A 16 -10.45 -12.87 5.26
C GLU A 16 -9.68 -14.20 5.27
N LYS A 17 -8.38 -14.16 4.99
CA LYS A 17 -7.51 -15.34 4.95
C LYS A 17 -6.73 -15.58 6.24
N GLU A 18 -7.03 -14.83 7.30
CA GLU A 18 -6.34 -14.90 8.60
C GLU A 18 -4.81 -14.69 8.50
N LEU A 19 -4.35 -13.95 7.49
CA LEU A 19 -2.93 -13.67 7.23
C LEU A 19 -2.41 -12.43 7.98
N GLY A 20 -2.96 -12.16 9.17
CA GLY A 20 -2.71 -10.92 9.91
C GLY A 20 -1.23 -10.64 10.23
N ARG A 21 -0.40 -11.68 10.38
CA ARG A 21 1.05 -11.51 10.59
C ARG A 21 1.74 -10.84 9.39
N HIS A 22 1.31 -11.15 8.17
CA HIS A 22 1.91 -10.62 6.94
C HIS A 22 1.49 -9.17 6.66
N SER A 23 0.42 -8.69 7.29
CA SER A 23 0.07 -7.27 7.30
C SER A 23 1.19 -6.41 7.90
N TYR A 24 1.93 -6.92 8.88
CA TYR A 24 3.06 -6.20 9.49
C TYR A 24 4.32 -6.16 8.62
N THR A 25 4.45 -7.05 7.64
CA THR A 25 5.58 -7.05 6.70
C THR A 25 5.20 -6.37 5.39
N LYS A 26 4.30 -6.97 4.61
CA LYS A 26 3.90 -6.45 3.29
C LYS A 26 3.13 -5.12 3.41
N GLY A 27 2.30 -4.98 4.44
CA GLY A 27 1.62 -3.71 4.73
C GLY A 27 2.60 -2.59 5.07
N ALA A 28 3.60 -2.86 5.92
CA ALA A 28 4.64 -1.88 6.23
C ALA A 28 5.45 -1.47 4.98
N TRP A 29 5.82 -2.44 4.13
CA TRP A 29 6.46 -2.16 2.85
C TRP A 29 5.59 -1.30 1.93
N SER A 30 4.28 -1.58 1.84
CA SER A 30 3.37 -0.77 1.02
C SER A 30 3.34 0.69 1.46
N LEU A 31 3.32 0.95 2.78
CA LEU A 31 3.38 2.30 3.34
C LEU A 31 4.74 2.95 3.09
N TYR A 32 5.83 2.19 3.21
CA TYR A 32 7.17 2.70 2.90
C TYR A 32 7.31 3.08 1.42
N VAL A 33 6.83 2.25 0.49
CA VAL A 33 6.84 2.57 -0.95
C VAL A 33 5.96 3.77 -1.25
N LEU A 34 4.78 3.86 -0.64
CA LEU A 34 3.92 5.05 -0.75
C LEU A 34 4.64 6.31 -0.25
N TYR A 35 5.29 6.24 0.93
CA TYR A 35 6.09 7.35 1.47
C TYR A 35 7.20 7.79 0.50
N ARG A 36 7.94 6.83 -0.06
CA ARG A 36 8.99 7.11 -1.05
C ARG A 36 8.42 7.69 -2.35
N LEU A 37 7.21 7.28 -2.73
CA LEU A 37 6.51 7.77 -3.90
C LEU A 37 6.09 9.23 -3.74
N VAL A 38 5.33 9.53 -2.71
CA VAL A 38 4.69 10.83 -2.56
C VAL A 38 5.59 11.85 -1.87
N GLY A 39 6.61 11.40 -1.15
CA GLY A 39 7.52 12.24 -0.36
C GLY A 39 6.94 12.60 1.00
N GLU A 40 7.83 13.03 1.90
CA GLU A 40 7.54 13.23 3.32
C GLU A 40 6.36 14.17 3.58
N LYS A 41 6.36 15.36 2.98
CA LYS A 41 5.31 16.38 3.20
C LYS A 41 3.93 15.86 2.81
N SER A 42 3.85 15.22 1.66
CA SER A 42 2.62 14.63 1.13
C SER A 42 2.17 13.45 1.97
N PHE A 43 3.09 12.58 2.38
CA PHE A 43 2.77 11.44 3.24
C PHE A 43 2.22 11.90 4.60
N ALA A 44 2.87 12.89 5.24
CA ALA A 44 2.38 13.48 6.48
C ALA A 44 0.98 14.09 6.32
N LEU A 45 0.71 14.73 5.17
CA LEU A 45 -0.62 15.25 4.85
C LEU A 45 -1.67 14.14 4.72
N ILE A 46 -1.34 13.01 4.07
CA ILE A 46 -2.22 11.83 3.96
C ILE A 46 -2.60 11.35 5.36
N ILE A 47 -1.62 11.10 6.23
CA ILE A 47 -1.87 10.59 7.59
C ILE A 47 -2.71 11.58 8.40
N ARG A 48 -2.38 12.88 8.34
CA ARG A 48 -3.15 13.91 9.04
C ARG A 48 -4.60 13.97 8.58
N ASN A 49 -4.84 13.92 7.28
CA ASN A 49 -6.20 13.97 6.73
C ASN A 49 -6.97 12.70 7.08
N MET A 50 -6.32 11.54 7.02
CA MET A 50 -6.93 10.26 7.41
C MET A 50 -7.39 10.31 8.87
N LEU A 51 -6.51 10.72 9.78
CA LEU A 51 -6.83 10.84 11.21
C LEU A 51 -7.90 11.90 11.50
N LYS A 52 -8.05 12.93 10.66
CA LYS A 52 -9.06 13.97 10.85
C LYS A 52 -10.43 13.58 10.28
N GLU A 53 -10.46 12.91 9.13
CA GLU A 53 -11.69 12.58 8.40
C GLU A 53 -12.32 11.25 8.87
N PHE A 54 -11.53 10.37 9.49
CA PHE A 54 -11.94 9.01 9.87
C PHE A 54 -11.72 8.72 11.36
N THR A 55 -11.83 9.74 12.23
CA THR A 55 -11.67 9.56 13.69
C THR A 55 -12.74 8.63 14.28
N GLU A 56 -13.99 8.78 13.83
CA GLU A 56 -15.15 8.14 14.45
C GLU A 56 -15.53 6.82 13.76
N ARG A 57 -14.84 6.44 12.68
CA ARG A 57 -15.15 5.25 11.89
C ARG A 57 -13.92 4.69 11.20
N GLY A 58 -13.96 3.41 10.85
CA GLY A 58 -12.93 2.79 10.02
C GLY A 58 -12.82 3.43 8.62
N ILE A 59 -11.62 3.36 8.06
CA ILE A 59 -11.32 3.66 6.65
C ILE A 59 -11.06 2.35 5.91
N ASN A 60 -11.62 2.21 4.70
CA ASN A 60 -11.28 1.09 3.82
C ASN A 60 -10.21 1.49 2.78
N PHE A 61 -9.67 0.50 2.05
CA PHE A 61 -8.60 0.74 1.07
C PHE A 61 -8.99 1.70 -0.06
N SER A 62 -10.24 1.66 -0.53
CA SER A 62 -10.71 2.54 -1.61
C SER A 62 -10.80 3.99 -1.14
N GLU A 63 -11.26 4.20 0.09
CA GLU A 63 -11.29 5.52 0.73
C GLU A 63 -9.86 6.05 0.98
N PHE A 64 -8.95 5.18 1.45
CA PHE A 64 -7.55 5.55 1.67
C PHE A 64 -6.83 5.92 0.36
N GLN A 65 -7.10 5.20 -0.75
CA GLN A 65 -6.61 5.57 -2.07
C GLN A 65 -7.09 6.96 -2.47
N LYS A 66 -8.40 7.20 -2.47
CA LYS A 66 -8.99 8.50 -2.86
C LYS A 66 -8.47 9.66 -2.00
N LEU A 67 -8.31 9.42 -0.70
CA LEU A 67 -7.70 10.40 0.20
C LEU A 67 -6.25 10.70 -0.17
N SER A 68 -5.48 9.65 -0.48
CA SER A 68 -4.06 9.78 -0.89
C SER A 68 -3.91 10.55 -2.20
N GLU A 69 -4.72 10.25 -3.20
CA GLU A 69 -4.71 10.94 -4.49
C GLU A 69 -5.14 12.40 -4.34
N ARG A 70 -6.19 12.67 -3.56
CA ARG A 70 -6.66 14.04 -3.28
C ARG A 70 -5.59 14.88 -2.56
N ALA A 71 -4.90 14.29 -1.58
CA ALA A 71 -3.86 14.95 -0.79
C ALA A 71 -2.61 15.25 -1.62
N THR A 72 -2.30 14.42 -2.60
CA THR A 72 -1.05 14.51 -3.37
C THR A 72 -1.22 15.09 -4.77
N LYS A 73 -2.46 15.17 -5.27
CA LYS A 73 -2.78 15.51 -6.67
C LYS A 73 -2.10 14.58 -7.68
N ARG A 74 -1.90 13.32 -7.31
CA ARG A 74 -1.29 12.28 -8.15
C ARG A 74 -2.28 11.15 -8.37
N ASN A 75 -2.23 10.54 -9.55
CA ASN A 75 -2.87 9.25 -9.78
C ASN A 75 -2.02 8.16 -9.09
N LEU A 76 -2.64 7.37 -8.23
CA LEU A 76 -2.01 6.28 -7.50
C LEU A 76 -2.60 4.91 -7.88
N ASP A 77 -3.42 4.84 -8.94
CA ASP A 77 -4.15 3.65 -9.37
C ASP A 77 -3.21 2.46 -9.56
N LYS A 78 -2.11 2.65 -10.30
CA LYS A 78 -1.16 1.57 -10.58
C LYS A 78 -0.51 1.05 -9.29
N PHE A 79 -0.18 1.95 -8.37
CA PHE A 79 0.39 1.57 -7.07
C PHE A 79 -0.61 0.75 -6.26
N PHE A 80 -1.85 1.23 -6.08
CA PHE A 80 -2.86 0.51 -5.30
C PHE A 80 -3.26 -0.82 -5.95
N LYS A 81 -3.33 -0.85 -7.29
CA LYS A 81 -3.56 -2.09 -8.04
C LYS A 81 -2.49 -3.14 -7.74
N GLU A 82 -1.21 -2.79 -7.81
CA GLU A 82 -0.11 -3.76 -7.62
C GLU A 82 0.18 -4.09 -6.14
N TRP A 83 -0.05 -3.15 -5.23
CA TRP A 83 0.30 -3.30 -3.80
C TRP A 83 -0.84 -3.77 -2.92
N VAL A 84 -2.06 -3.32 -3.18
CA VAL A 84 -3.20 -3.51 -2.27
C VAL A 84 -4.20 -4.51 -2.84
N TYR A 85 -4.56 -4.35 -4.10
CA TYR A 85 -5.60 -5.16 -4.77
C TYR A 85 -5.05 -6.34 -5.56
N GLY A 86 -3.74 -6.37 -5.80
CA GLY A 86 -3.04 -7.40 -6.56
C GLY A 86 -1.92 -8.07 -5.79
N THR A 87 -1.20 -8.95 -6.49
CA THR A 87 -0.13 -9.80 -5.94
C THR A 87 1.24 -9.44 -6.49
N GLU A 88 1.34 -8.48 -7.40
CA GLU A 88 2.59 -8.07 -8.06
C GLU A 88 3.64 -7.60 -7.04
N SER A 89 3.22 -6.90 -6.00
CA SER A 89 4.08 -6.53 -4.87
C SER A 89 4.70 -7.73 -4.14
N SER A 90 4.04 -8.90 -4.12
CA SER A 90 4.63 -10.13 -3.59
C SER A 90 5.89 -10.50 -4.38
N GLN A 91 5.80 -10.48 -5.72
CA GLN A 91 6.91 -10.82 -6.60
C GLN A 91 8.06 -9.81 -6.47
N LEU A 92 7.75 -8.51 -6.38
CA LEU A 92 8.77 -7.47 -6.17
C LEU A 92 9.60 -7.70 -4.90
N LEU A 93 8.97 -8.17 -3.82
CA LEU A 93 9.63 -8.45 -2.55
C LEU A 93 10.43 -9.77 -2.59
N VAL A 94 9.89 -10.81 -3.23
CA VAL A 94 10.57 -12.12 -3.40
C VAL A 94 11.83 -11.97 -4.23
N ASP A 95 11.76 -11.22 -5.32
CA ASP A 95 12.90 -10.97 -6.22
C ASP A 95 13.89 -9.98 -5.61
N LYS A 96 13.61 -9.46 -4.41
CA LYS A 96 14.42 -8.48 -3.68
C LYS A 96 14.77 -7.27 -4.56
N ILE A 97 13.79 -6.82 -5.36
CA ILE A 97 13.98 -5.68 -6.25
C ILE A 97 14.35 -4.45 -5.40
N PRO A 98 15.46 -3.76 -5.72
CA PRO A 98 15.84 -2.56 -4.99
C PRO A 98 14.73 -1.51 -4.99
N ILE A 99 14.57 -0.80 -3.87
CA ILE A 99 13.53 0.24 -3.75
C ILE A 99 13.61 1.27 -4.87
N ALA A 100 14.82 1.65 -5.30
CA ALA A 100 15.02 2.59 -6.41
C ALA A 100 14.38 2.10 -7.72
N ASP A 101 14.41 0.79 -7.97
CA ASP A 101 13.85 0.18 -9.19
C ASP A 101 12.33 0.02 -9.07
N ILE A 102 11.83 -0.33 -7.88
CA ILE A 102 10.39 -0.30 -7.56
C ILE A 102 9.84 1.10 -7.82
N MET A 103 10.54 2.14 -7.36
CA MET A 103 10.12 3.54 -7.53
C MET A 103 9.98 3.93 -9.01
N ARG A 104 10.84 3.42 -9.90
CA ARG A 104 10.75 3.71 -11.35
C ARG A 104 9.47 3.17 -11.98
N ARG A 105 8.80 2.17 -11.37
CA ARG A 105 7.51 1.64 -11.86
C ARG A 105 6.35 2.61 -11.71
N TYR A 106 6.46 3.55 -10.76
CA TYR A 106 5.42 4.50 -10.35
C TYR A 106 5.85 5.96 -10.51
N GLY A 107 7.00 6.20 -11.13
CA GLY A 107 7.41 7.56 -11.52
C GLY A 107 6.37 8.21 -12.44
N PRO A 108 6.35 9.55 -12.51
CA PRO A 108 5.60 10.25 -13.55
C PRO A 108 5.99 9.80 -14.96
#